data_AF-A0A959VA28-F1
#
_entry.id   AF-A0A959VA28-F1
#
_cell.length_a   1.000
_cell.length_b   1.000
_cell.length_c   1.000
_cell.angle_alpha   90.00
_cell.angle_beta   90.00
_cell.angle_gamma   90.00
#
_symmetry.space_group_name_H-M   'P 1'
#
loop_
_entity.id
_entity.type
_entity.pdbx_description
1 polymer ?
#
loop_
_entity_poly.entity_id
_entity_poly.type
_entity_poly.pdbx_seq_one_letter_code
_entity_poly.pdbx_strand_id
1 'polypeptide(L)'
;AKGCGLIISHHPVIFKGLKALTGTDHVQRTVMAALRQGIALYAIHTNLDNVIEGVNGEIARRLGLKPVQVLDPKPGQLRKLVVFVPIDHADAVRDALFHAGAGHVGNYDECSFTVGGMGSFRPGPGSDPYLGEQGKRELASEFRIEVIYPVAKERAILKAMHGAHPYEEVAHDLLALENHHQGVGSGLIGEWEEPLDEPR
;
A
#
# COMPACT_ATOMS: atom_id res chain seq x y z
N ALA A 1 -38.37 3.68 -0.63
CA ALA A 1 -36.94 3.86 -0.92
C ALA A 1 -36.15 3.88 0.39
N LYS A 2 -34.87 3.45 0.41
CA LYS A 2 -34.05 3.32 1.64
C LYS A 2 -33.34 4.62 2.09
N GLY A 3 -33.46 5.73 1.35
CA GLY A 3 -32.86 7.02 1.72
C GLY A 3 -31.33 7.10 1.58
N CYS A 4 -30.71 6.21 0.79
CA CYS A 4 -29.26 6.17 0.62
C CYS A 4 -28.78 7.24 -0.38
N GLY A 5 -27.77 8.02 -0.01
CA GLY A 5 -27.11 9.02 -0.87
C GLY A 5 -25.89 8.52 -1.66
N LEU A 6 -25.53 7.24 -1.51
CA LEU A 6 -24.38 6.62 -2.19
C LEU A 6 -24.74 5.18 -2.58
N ILE A 7 -24.34 4.79 -3.79
CA ILE A 7 -24.34 3.41 -4.26
C ILE A 7 -22.89 3.02 -4.56
N ILE A 8 -22.43 1.96 -3.92
CA ILE A 8 -21.16 1.30 -4.22
C ILE A 8 -21.47 0.08 -5.08
N SER A 9 -20.98 0.07 -6.32
CA SER A 9 -21.13 -1.06 -7.24
C SER A 9 -19.80 -1.73 -7.51
N HIS A 10 -19.82 -3.03 -7.84
CA HIS A 10 -18.63 -3.71 -8.30
C HIS A 10 -18.33 -3.32 -9.76
N HIS A 11 -19.27 -3.60 -10.67
CA HIS A 11 -19.16 -3.16 -12.05
C HIS A 11 -19.44 -1.65 -12.17
N PRO A 12 -18.59 -0.89 -12.87
CA PRO A 12 -18.82 0.54 -13.09
C PRO A 12 -20.00 0.75 -14.04
N VAL A 13 -20.95 1.59 -13.62
CA VAL A 13 -22.09 1.98 -14.47
C VAL A 13 -21.61 2.66 -15.75
N ILE A 14 -20.57 3.50 -15.65
CA ILE A 14 -19.91 4.15 -16.78
C ILE A 14 -18.61 3.38 -17.07
N PHE A 15 -18.65 2.39 -17.97
CA PHE A 15 -17.45 1.65 -18.38
C PHE A 15 -16.69 2.32 -19.54
N LYS A 16 -17.43 2.92 -20.49
CA LYS A 16 -16.88 3.77 -21.56
C LYS A 16 -17.30 5.21 -21.30
N GLY A 17 -16.41 6.15 -21.60
CA GLY A 17 -16.68 7.58 -21.40
C GLY A 17 -17.97 8.03 -22.09
N LEU A 18 -18.82 8.75 -21.35
CA LEU A 18 -20.06 9.34 -21.88
C LEU A 18 -19.71 10.59 -22.70
N LYS A 19 -20.09 10.60 -23.98
CA LYS A 19 -19.93 11.78 -24.86
C LYS A 19 -21.12 12.73 -24.82
N ALA A 20 -22.27 12.25 -24.35
CA ALA A 20 -23.51 13.00 -24.19
C ALA A 20 -24.37 12.33 -23.09
N LEU A 21 -25.33 13.09 -22.55
CA LEU A 21 -26.29 12.61 -21.54
C LEU A 21 -27.72 12.98 -21.97
N THR A 22 -28.24 12.24 -22.94
CA THR A 22 -29.57 12.44 -23.55
C THR A 22 -30.60 11.40 -23.10
N GLY A 23 -30.18 10.37 -22.36
CA GLY A 23 -31.08 9.33 -21.81
C GLY A 23 -31.43 8.22 -22.80
N THR A 24 -30.70 8.11 -23.90
CA THR A 24 -30.95 7.12 -24.97
C THR A 24 -30.75 5.68 -24.51
N ASP A 25 -29.79 5.44 -23.61
CA ASP A 25 -29.48 4.10 -23.08
C ASP A 25 -29.66 4.01 -21.57
N HIS A 26 -29.57 2.78 -21.04
CA HIS A 26 -29.75 2.52 -19.62
C HIS A 26 -28.65 3.13 -18.73
N VAL A 27 -27.43 3.36 -19.24
CA VAL A 27 -26.32 3.92 -18.46
C VAL A 27 -26.64 5.38 -18.22
N GLN A 28 -26.95 6.09 -19.29
CA GLN A 28 -27.33 7.49 -19.23
C GLN A 28 -28.58 7.70 -18.37
N ARG A 29 -29.62 6.87 -18.52
CA ARG A 29 -30.82 6.96 -17.68
C ARG A 29 -30.52 6.72 -16.20
N THR A 30 -29.63 5.76 -15.90
CA THR A 30 -29.21 5.47 -14.51
C THR A 30 -28.44 6.65 -13.92
N VAL A 31 -27.48 7.21 -14.65
CA VAL A 31 -26.71 8.39 -14.23
C VAL A 31 -27.61 9.61 -14.04
N MET A 32 -28.53 9.87 -14.99
CA MET A 32 -29.51 10.95 -14.87
C MET A 32 -30.44 10.77 -13.66
N ALA A 33 -30.86 9.54 -13.37
CA ALA A 33 -31.66 9.26 -12.20
C ALA A 33 -30.87 9.52 -10.90
N ALA A 34 -29.62 9.06 -10.84
CA ALA A 34 -28.74 9.30 -9.69
C ALA A 34 -28.51 10.80 -9.45
N LEU A 35 -28.22 11.56 -10.51
CA LEU A 35 -28.05 13.02 -10.45
C LEU A 35 -29.30 13.74 -9.92
N ARG A 36 -30.49 13.41 -10.46
CA ARG A 36 -31.76 14.01 -10.03
C ARG A 36 -32.10 13.73 -8.57
N GLN A 37 -31.64 12.60 -8.04
CA GLN A 37 -31.89 12.16 -6.67
C GLN A 37 -30.73 12.52 -5.72
N GLY A 38 -29.66 13.17 -6.20
CA GLY A 38 -28.49 13.49 -5.39
C GLY A 38 -27.73 12.26 -4.88
N ILE A 39 -27.75 11.16 -5.65
CA ILE A 39 -27.09 9.89 -5.29
C ILE A 39 -25.72 9.81 -5.96
N ALA A 40 -24.67 9.65 -5.15
CA ALA A 40 -23.33 9.36 -5.63
C ALA A 40 -23.21 7.89 -6.12
N LEU A 41 -22.45 7.67 -7.19
CA LEU A 41 -22.12 6.34 -7.69
C LEU A 41 -20.61 6.13 -7.58
N TYR A 42 -20.19 5.06 -6.90
CA TYR A 42 -18.80 4.68 -6.73
C TYR A 42 -18.58 3.23 -7.15
N ALA A 43 -17.55 2.96 -7.94
CA ALA A 43 -17.28 1.62 -8.47
C ALA A 43 -15.99 1.04 -7.89
N ILE A 44 -16.07 -0.17 -7.33
CA ILE A 44 -14.95 -0.99 -6.86
C ILE A 44 -14.85 -2.26 -7.71
N HIS A 45 -14.19 -2.12 -8.85
CA HIS A 45 -14.13 -3.14 -9.89
C HIS A 45 -12.96 -4.10 -9.63
N THR A 46 -11.98 -4.13 -10.55
CA THR A 46 -10.80 -5.00 -10.47
C THR A 46 -9.92 -4.76 -9.25
N ASN A 47 -10.02 -3.61 -8.58
CA ASN A 47 -9.34 -3.40 -7.30
C ASN A 47 -9.90 -4.29 -6.19
N LEU A 48 -11.21 -4.57 -6.19
CA LEU A 48 -11.83 -5.51 -5.26
C LEU A 48 -11.60 -6.97 -5.69
N ASP A 49 -11.46 -7.25 -6.98
CA ASP A 49 -11.11 -8.60 -7.44
C ASP A 49 -9.69 -9.01 -7.03
N ASN A 50 -8.79 -8.03 -6.92
CA ASN A 50 -7.35 -8.24 -6.75
C ASN A 50 -6.85 -8.18 -5.31
N VAL A 51 -7.73 -8.25 -4.32
CA VAL A 51 -7.35 -8.36 -2.91
C VAL A 51 -7.84 -9.71 -2.38
N ILE A 52 -7.04 -10.37 -1.54
CA ILE A 52 -7.32 -11.74 -1.07
C ILE A 52 -8.65 -11.87 -0.31
N GLU A 53 -9.10 -10.80 0.34
CA GLU A 53 -10.40 -10.71 1.03
C GLU A 53 -11.54 -10.20 0.13
N GLY A 54 -11.26 -10.02 -1.16
CA GLY A 54 -12.16 -9.42 -2.14
C GLY A 54 -13.16 -10.41 -2.75
N VAL A 55 -13.56 -10.16 -4.00
CA VAL A 55 -14.55 -11.01 -4.69
C VAL A 55 -14.11 -12.47 -4.74
N ASN A 56 -12.86 -12.71 -5.15
CA ASN A 56 -12.31 -14.07 -5.22
C ASN A 56 -12.19 -14.71 -3.82
N GLY A 57 -11.89 -13.92 -2.78
CA GLY A 57 -11.88 -14.36 -1.38
C GLY A 57 -13.23 -14.86 -0.91
N GLU A 58 -14.29 -14.09 -1.18
CA GLU A 58 -15.65 -14.49 -0.84
C GLU A 58 -16.11 -15.74 -1.60
N ILE A 59 -15.73 -15.88 -2.88
CA ILE A 59 -16.02 -17.09 -3.66
C ILE A 59 -15.30 -18.30 -3.05
N ALA A 60 -14.00 -18.19 -2.79
CA ALA A 60 -13.21 -19.28 -2.21
C ALA A 60 -13.75 -19.69 -0.83
N ARG A 61 -14.16 -18.72 -0.01
CA ARG A 61 -14.81 -18.96 1.29
C ARG A 61 -16.12 -19.75 1.15
N ARG A 62 -16.96 -19.40 0.17
CA ARG A 62 -18.23 -20.12 -0.08
C ARG A 62 -18.00 -21.52 -0.63
N LEU A 63 -16.95 -21.72 -1.41
CA LEU A 63 -16.55 -23.03 -1.90
C LEU A 63 -15.87 -23.89 -0.83
N GLY A 64 -15.46 -23.30 0.30
CA GLY A 64 -14.79 -24.01 1.40
C GLY A 64 -13.30 -24.28 1.14
N LEU A 65 -12.66 -23.53 0.24
CA LEU A 65 -11.24 -23.73 -0.10
C LEU A 65 -10.32 -23.24 1.02
N LYS A 66 -9.35 -24.06 1.45
CA LYS A 66 -8.31 -23.73 2.43
C LYS A 66 -7.05 -24.62 2.27
N PRO A 67 -5.83 -24.08 2.53
CA PRO A 67 -5.52 -22.66 2.59
C PRO A 67 -5.68 -22.01 1.20
N VAL A 68 -5.99 -20.72 1.17
CA VAL A 68 -6.08 -19.95 -0.08
C VAL A 68 -4.86 -19.06 -0.27
N GLN A 69 -4.41 -18.94 -1.51
CA GLN A 69 -3.37 -18.01 -1.92
C GLN A 69 -3.75 -17.35 -3.24
N VAL A 70 -3.17 -16.18 -3.50
CA VAL A 70 -3.35 -15.49 -4.79
C VAL A 70 -2.80 -16.36 -5.92
N LEU A 71 -3.61 -16.54 -6.96
CA LEU A 71 -3.26 -17.37 -8.12
C LEU A 71 -2.22 -16.69 -9.01
N ASP A 72 -2.47 -15.43 -9.38
CA ASP A 72 -1.57 -14.62 -10.20
C ASP A 72 -1.20 -13.31 -9.47
N PRO A 73 -0.09 -13.30 -8.71
CA PRO A 73 0.30 -12.14 -7.91
C PRO A 73 0.56 -10.91 -8.77
N LYS A 74 0.06 -9.76 -8.33
CA LYS A 74 0.30 -8.51 -9.04
C LYS A 74 1.75 -8.06 -8.78
N PRO A 75 2.56 -7.78 -9.82
CA PRO A 75 3.93 -7.31 -9.63
C PRO A 75 3.99 -5.89 -9.08
N GLY A 76 5.13 -5.52 -8.49
CA GLY A 76 5.44 -4.15 -8.08
C GLY A 76 4.50 -3.58 -7.01
N GLN A 77 3.94 -4.43 -6.14
CA GLN A 77 3.08 -3.99 -5.04
C GLN A 77 3.84 -3.70 -3.74
N LEU A 78 5.12 -4.06 -3.68
CA LEU A 78 6.01 -3.82 -2.54
C LEU A 78 7.19 -2.93 -2.95
N ARG A 79 7.69 -2.16 -1.98
CA ARG A 79 8.92 -1.39 -2.05
C ARG A 79 9.72 -1.58 -0.77
N LYS A 80 11.00 -1.23 -0.84
CA LYS A 80 11.89 -1.18 0.31
C LYS A 80 12.36 0.24 0.56
N LEU A 81 12.28 0.68 1.81
CA LEU A 81 12.88 1.92 2.28
C LEU A 81 14.18 1.55 2.99
N VAL A 82 15.24 2.26 2.65
CA VAL A 82 16.48 2.29 3.40
C VAL A 82 16.66 3.71 3.90
N VAL A 83 16.82 3.90 5.20
CA VAL A 83 17.05 5.22 5.80
C VAL A 83 18.24 5.15 6.76
N PHE A 84 18.99 6.23 6.86
CA PHE A 84 20.18 6.35 7.70
C PHE A 84 19.89 7.28 8.85
N VAL A 85 19.95 6.78 10.09
CA VAL A 85 19.45 7.47 11.28
C VAL A 85 20.53 7.49 12.36
N PRO A 86 20.72 8.60 13.09
CA PRO A 86 21.48 8.61 14.34
C PRO A 86 21.04 7.50 15.29
N ILE A 87 22.00 6.88 15.98
CA ILE A 87 21.74 5.72 16.86
C ILE A 87 20.68 6.06 17.94
N ASP A 88 20.71 7.27 18.48
CA ASP A 88 19.80 7.75 19.53
C ASP A 88 18.36 8.01 19.06
N HIS A 89 18.13 8.11 17.74
CA HIS A 89 16.81 8.36 17.14
C HIS A 89 16.25 7.15 16.37
N ALA A 90 17.01 6.06 16.28
CA ALA A 90 16.66 4.93 15.44
C ALA A 90 15.36 4.23 15.85
N ASP A 91 15.09 4.10 17.16
CA ASP A 91 13.86 3.48 17.65
C ASP A 91 12.64 4.37 17.37
N ALA A 92 12.75 5.68 17.59
CA ALA A 92 11.68 6.63 17.27
C ALA A 92 11.29 6.59 15.78
N VAL A 93 12.29 6.49 14.90
CA VAL A 93 12.04 6.36 13.45
C VAL A 93 11.43 5.00 13.11
N ARG A 94 11.89 3.89 13.72
CA ARG A 94 11.28 2.56 13.55
C ARG A 94 9.80 2.56 13.91
N ASP A 95 9.48 3.04 15.10
CA ASP A 95 8.11 3.05 15.61
C ASP A 95 7.20 3.88 14.70
N ALA A 96 7.67 5.03 14.21
CA ALA A 96 6.95 5.86 13.26
C ALA A 96 6.69 5.13 11.92
N LEU A 97 7.69 4.40 11.41
CA LEU A 97 7.57 3.61 10.19
C LEU A 97 6.54 2.48 10.36
N PHE A 98 6.60 1.75 11.48
CA PHE A 98 5.67 0.65 11.77
C PHE A 98 4.25 1.14 11.96
N HIS A 99 4.06 2.24 12.70
CA HIS A 99 2.75 2.86 12.87
C HIS A 99 2.15 3.33 11.53
N ALA A 100 2.99 3.81 10.61
CA ALA A 100 2.58 4.14 9.24
C ALA A 100 2.31 2.90 8.36
N GLY A 101 2.59 1.70 8.86
CA GLY A 101 2.28 0.42 8.24
C GLY A 101 3.39 -0.15 7.36
N ALA A 102 4.64 0.26 7.57
CA ALA A 102 5.82 -0.44 7.06
C ALA A 102 6.13 -1.68 7.92
N GLY A 103 6.88 -2.64 7.37
CA GLY A 103 7.35 -3.80 8.12
C GLY A 103 6.32 -4.91 8.32
N HIS A 104 5.20 -4.87 7.59
CA HIS A 104 4.24 -5.97 7.61
C HIS A 104 4.57 -6.99 6.52
N VAL A 105 4.99 -8.20 6.91
CA VAL A 105 5.41 -9.28 6.01
C VAL A 105 4.72 -10.58 6.42
N GLY A 106 3.75 -11.02 5.63
CA GLY A 106 2.93 -12.19 5.97
C GLY A 106 2.14 -11.94 7.27
N ASN A 107 2.35 -12.80 8.27
CA ASN A 107 1.72 -12.71 9.60
C ASN A 107 2.59 -12.00 10.65
N TYR A 108 3.69 -11.36 10.23
CA TYR A 108 4.58 -10.62 11.12
C TYR A 108 4.46 -9.13 10.84
N ASP A 109 4.43 -8.33 11.90
CA ASP A 109 4.56 -6.88 11.89
C ASP A 109 5.94 -6.45 12.39
N GLU A 110 6.19 -5.13 12.34
CA GLU A 110 7.41 -4.49 12.85
C GLU A 110 8.73 -5.07 12.28
N CYS A 111 8.67 -5.68 11.08
CA CYS A 111 9.82 -6.29 10.44
C CYS A 111 10.75 -5.20 9.88
N SER A 112 11.97 -5.15 10.41
CA SER A 112 13.04 -4.30 9.88
C SER A 112 14.39 -4.98 10.05
N PHE A 113 15.38 -4.54 9.27
CA PHE A 113 16.77 -4.95 9.44
C PHE A 113 17.65 -3.74 9.71
N THR A 114 18.66 -3.88 10.57
CA THR A 114 19.59 -2.79 10.86
C THR A 114 21.05 -3.22 10.85
N VAL A 115 21.86 -2.32 10.32
CA VAL A 115 23.32 -2.40 10.34
C VAL A 115 23.88 -1.08 10.85
N GLY A 116 24.84 -1.14 11.78
CA GLY A 116 25.63 0.01 12.21
C GLY A 116 26.68 0.39 11.18
N GLY A 117 26.84 1.68 10.94
CA GLY A 117 27.81 2.22 10.00
C GLY A 117 28.24 3.63 10.37
N MET A 118 29.06 4.21 9.50
CA MET A 118 29.52 5.59 9.62
C MET A 118 29.07 6.38 8.39
N GLY A 119 28.24 7.38 8.60
CA GLY A 119 27.85 8.36 7.60
C GLY A 119 28.87 9.50 7.55
N SER A 120 28.99 10.14 6.38
CA SER A 120 29.75 11.37 6.24
C SER A 120 28.94 12.41 5.50
N PHE A 121 28.96 13.65 5.98
CA PHE A 121 28.31 14.77 5.32
C PHE A 121 29.13 16.04 5.53
N ARG A 122 28.80 17.10 4.79
CA ARG A 122 29.40 18.42 4.94
C ARG A 122 28.29 19.45 4.80
N PRO A 123 27.83 20.08 5.91
CA PRO A 123 26.77 21.08 5.83
C PRO A 123 27.22 22.25 4.93
N GLY A 124 26.37 22.62 3.97
CA GLY A 124 26.62 23.73 3.04
C GLY A 124 26.19 25.08 3.62
N PRO A 125 26.53 26.20 2.97
CA PRO A 125 25.99 27.50 3.33
C PRO A 125 24.45 27.49 3.37
N GLY A 126 23.85 27.97 4.46
CA GLY A 126 22.40 28.03 4.64
C GLY A 126 21.75 26.75 5.22
N SER A 127 22.54 25.74 5.59
CA SER A 127 22.03 24.57 6.33
C SER A 127 21.88 24.84 7.83
N ASP A 128 20.89 24.22 8.46
CA ASP A 128 20.74 24.14 9.92
C ASP A 128 20.96 22.69 10.38
N PRO A 129 22.23 22.22 10.41
CA PRO A 129 22.50 20.81 10.63
C PRO A 129 22.22 20.42 12.09
N TYR A 130 21.49 19.32 12.28
CA TYR A 130 21.34 18.68 13.59
C TYR A 130 22.69 18.34 14.24
N LEU A 131 23.70 17.99 13.44
CA LEU A 131 25.05 17.67 13.87
C LEU A 131 26.10 18.39 13.01
N GLY A 132 27.11 19.00 13.64
CA GLY A 132 28.32 19.48 12.99
C GLY A 132 28.30 20.92 12.49
N GLU A 133 29.36 21.34 11.81
CA GLU A 133 29.58 22.75 11.41
C GLU A 133 29.60 22.98 9.89
N GLN A 134 29.06 24.12 9.45
CA GLN A 134 29.07 24.50 8.03
C GLN A 134 30.49 24.52 7.45
N GLY A 135 30.63 23.94 6.26
CA GLY A 135 31.89 23.87 5.53
C GLY A 135 32.88 22.80 6.03
N LYS A 136 32.63 22.13 7.16
CA LYS A 136 33.47 21.06 7.69
C LYS A 136 32.86 19.70 7.40
N ARG A 137 33.70 18.73 7.04
CA ARG A 137 33.25 17.34 6.88
C ARG A 137 33.05 16.75 8.27
N GLU A 138 31.90 16.15 8.47
CA GLU A 138 31.50 15.48 9.68
C GLU A 138 31.38 13.98 9.43
N LEU A 139 31.60 13.21 10.48
CA LEU A 139 31.39 11.77 10.53
C LEU A 139 30.44 11.45 11.67
N ALA A 140 29.43 10.64 11.40
CA ALA A 140 28.42 10.26 12.39
C ALA A 140 28.25 8.75 12.41
N SER A 141 28.14 8.17 13.61
CA SER A 141 27.72 6.78 13.78
C SER A 141 26.20 6.70 13.57
N GLU A 142 25.78 5.91 12.59
CA GLU A 142 24.39 5.84 12.15
C GLU A 142 23.95 4.39 11.98
N PHE A 143 22.66 4.15 12.11
CA PHE A 143 22.03 2.92 11.69
C PHE A 143 21.44 3.07 10.29
N ARG A 144 21.81 2.14 9.41
CA ARG A 144 21.07 1.86 8.18
C ARG A 144 19.88 0.99 8.57
N ILE A 145 18.67 1.54 8.49
CA ILE A 145 17.41 0.84 8.78
C ILE A 145 16.73 0.51 7.46
N GLU A 146 16.35 -0.76 7.30
CA GLU A 146 15.70 -1.24 6.09
C GLU A 146 14.35 -1.86 6.40
N VAL A 147 13.31 -1.44 5.67
CA VAL A 147 11.93 -1.90 5.87
C VAL A 147 11.21 -2.11 4.53
N ILE A 148 10.41 -3.17 4.42
CA ILE A 148 9.53 -3.43 3.27
C ILE A 148 8.14 -2.87 3.55
N TYR A 149 7.46 -2.34 2.53
CA TYR A 149 6.10 -1.83 2.67
C TYR A 149 5.28 -1.91 1.37
N PRO A 150 3.94 -1.87 1.46
CA PRO A 150 3.06 -1.77 0.29
C PRO A 150 3.12 -0.39 -0.37
N VAL A 151 3.17 -0.34 -1.71
CA VAL A 151 3.25 0.92 -2.48
C VAL A 151 2.16 1.93 -2.10
N ALA A 152 0.94 1.47 -1.81
CA ALA A 152 -0.17 2.32 -1.41
C ALA A 152 0.09 3.13 -0.13
N LYS A 153 1.00 2.67 0.74
CA LYS A 153 1.37 3.34 2.00
C LYS A 153 2.58 4.26 1.89
N GLU A 154 3.27 4.30 0.75
CA GLU A 154 4.54 5.04 0.57
C GLU A 154 4.47 6.48 1.09
N ARG A 155 3.47 7.25 0.66
CA ARG A 155 3.33 8.65 1.08
C ARG A 155 3.18 8.81 2.59
N ALA A 156 2.42 7.92 3.23
CA ALA A 156 2.22 7.96 4.68
C ALA A 156 3.52 7.58 5.42
N ILE A 157 4.24 6.58 4.91
CA ILE A 157 5.51 6.10 5.46
C ILE A 157 6.60 7.17 5.34
N LEU A 158 6.76 7.79 4.17
CA LEU A 158 7.73 8.88 3.98
C LEU A 158 7.42 10.07 4.88
N LYS A 159 6.13 10.44 5.00
CA LYS A 159 5.71 11.51 5.91
C LYS A 159 6.06 11.17 7.36
N ALA A 160 5.81 9.95 7.80
CA ALA A 160 6.11 9.51 9.17
C ALA A 160 7.62 9.49 9.42
N MET A 161 8.40 8.95 8.48
CA MET A 161 9.86 8.97 8.52
C MET A 161 10.39 10.39 8.67
N HIS A 162 10.04 11.31 7.76
CA HIS A 162 10.50 12.69 7.81
C HIS A 162 10.07 13.41 9.11
N GLY A 163 8.88 13.13 9.63
CA GLY A 163 8.39 13.74 10.86
C GLY A 163 9.08 13.24 12.13
N ALA A 164 9.60 12.01 12.13
CA ALA A 164 10.31 11.42 13.26
C ALA A 164 11.85 11.56 13.17
N HIS A 165 12.37 11.85 11.97
CA HIS A 165 13.80 11.94 11.73
C HIS A 165 14.37 13.26 12.30
N PRO A 166 15.54 13.23 12.98
CA PRO A 166 16.14 14.44 13.57
C PRO A 166 16.73 15.41 12.54
N TYR A 167 17.14 14.89 11.37
CA TYR A 167 17.70 15.72 10.30
C TYR A 167 16.61 16.41 9.47
N GLU A 168 16.85 17.67 9.10
CA GLU A 168 16.01 18.44 8.17
C GLU A 168 15.93 17.76 6.79
N GLU A 169 17.09 17.37 6.25
CA GLU A 169 17.22 16.68 4.97
C GLU A 169 17.59 15.21 5.22
N VAL A 170 16.65 14.31 4.96
CA VAL A 170 16.78 12.88 5.29
C VAL A 170 17.27 12.09 4.08
N ALA A 171 18.50 11.58 4.16
CA ALA A 171 19.03 10.65 3.16
C ALA A 171 18.31 9.30 3.26
N HIS A 172 17.71 8.85 2.15
CA HIS A 172 17.02 7.57 2.08
C HIS A 172 16.96 7.04 0.64
N ASP A 173 16.87 5.71 0.51
CA ASP A 173 16.69 5.02 -0.76
C ASP A 173 15.31 4.37 -0.83
N LEU A 174 14.69 4.43 -2.01
CA LEU A 174 13.48 3.67 -2.33
C LEU A 174 13.81 2.64 -3.41
N LEU A 175 13.74 1.37 -3.05
CA LEU A 175 14.02 0.27 -3.98
C LEU A 175 12.71 -0.38 -4.41
N ALA A 176 12.53 -0.50 -5.72
CA ALA A 176 11.50 -1.38 -6.28
C ALA A 176 11.86 -2.83 -5.97
N LEU A 177 10.85 -3.62 -5.58
CA LEU A 177 11.02 -5.05 -5.31
C LEU A 177 10.25 -5.87 -6.34
N GLU A 178 10.85 -6.99 -6.72
CA GLU A 178 10.18 -8.04 -7.48
C GLU A 178 9.39 -8.99 -6.57
N ASN A 179 9.60 -8.92 -5.25
CA ASN A 179 8.82 -9.67 -4.27
C ASN A 179 7.32 -9.40 -4.42
N HIS A 180 6.53 -10.46 -4.34
CA HIS A 180 5.08 -10.38 -4.45
C HIS A 180 4.41 -10.07 -3.11
N HIS A 181 3.39 -9.21 -3.15
CA HIS A 181 2.48 -9.05 -2.03
C HIS A 181 1.50 -10.22 -2.00
N GLN A 182 1.58 -11.07 -0.98
CA GLN A 182 0.81 -12.33 -0.91
C GLN A 182 -0.71 -12.13 -0.95
N GLY A 183 -1.20 -10.97 -0.51
CA GLY A 183 -2.63 -10.63 -0.52
C GLY A 183 -3.13 -9.87 -1.75
N VAL A 184 -2.31 -9.63 -2.78
CA VAL A 184 -2.71 -8.80 -3.93
C VAL A 184 -2.39 -9.48 -5.27
N GLY A 185 -3.43 -9.73 -6.07
CA GLY A 185 -3.33 -10.28 -7.42
C GLY A 185 -4.62 -10.95 -7.88
N SER A 186 -4.62 -11.48 -9.10
CA SER A 186 -5.82 -11.96 -9.78
C SER A 186 -6.12 -13.41 -9.42
N GLY A 187 -7.37 -13.68 -9.05
CA GLY A 187 -7.84 -15.03 -8.73
C GLY A 187 -7.23 -15.60 -7.45
N LEU A 188 -7.83 -16.67 -6.94
CA LEU A 188 -7.30 -17.44 -5.82
C LEU A 188 -7.20 -18.91 -6.20
N ILE A 189 -6.23 -19.60 -5.60
CA ILE A 189 -6.10 -21.05 -5.61
C ILE A 189 -6.12 -21.56 -4.18
N GLY A 190 -6.75 -22.69 -3.96
CA GLY A 190 -6.81 -23.39 -2.69
C GLY A 190 -7.34 -24.80 -2.90
N GLU A 191 -7.38 -25.56 -1.81
CA GLU A 191 -7.77 -26.97 -1.84
C GLU A 191 -9.02 -27.19 -0.97
N TRP A 192 -9.79 -28.23 -1.30
CA TRP A 192 -10.76 -28.76 -0.34
C TRP A 192 -10.04 -29.63 0.67
N GLU A 193 -10.53 -29.67 1.90
CA GLU A 193 -9.98 -30.52 2.95
C GLU A 193 -10.07 -32.01 2.60
N GLU A 194 -11.16 -32.40 1.92
CA GLU A 194 -11.34 -33.73 1.37
C GLU A 194 -11.50 -33.65 -0.16
N PRO A 195 -10.87 -34.57 -0.93
CA PRO A 195 -11.10 -34.66 -2.37
C PRO A 195 -12.59 -34.89 -2.68
N LEU A 196 -13.09 -34.20 -3.70
CA LEU A 196 -14.43 -34.44 -4.22
C LEU A 196 -14.38 -35.53 -5.28
N ASP A 197 -15.31 -36.48 -5.21
CA ASP A 197 -15.53 -37.42 -6.31
C ASP A 197 -15.99 -36.65 -7.55
N GLU A 198 -15.48 -37.06 -8.72
CA GLU A 198 -15.93 -36.49 -9.99
C GLU A 198 -17.42 -36.85 -10.19
N PRO A 199 -18.33 -35.86 -10.31
CA PRO A 199 -19.73 -36.15 -10.54
C PRO A 199 -19.86 -36.79 -11.93
N ARG A 200 -20.27 -38.06 -11.95
CA ARG A 200 -20.58 -38.83 -13.17
C ARG A 200 -21.80 -38.28 -13.90
#